data_AF-A0A3B8IIH1-F1
#
_entry.id   AF-A0A3B8IIH1-F1
#
_cell.length_a   1.000
_cell.length_b   1.000
_cell.length_c   1.000
_cell.angle_alpha   90.00
_cell.angle_beta   90.00
_cell.angle_gamma   90.00
#
_symmetry.space_group_name_H-M   'P 1'
#
loop_
_entity.id
_entity.type
_entity.pdbx_description
1 polymer ?
#
loop_
_entity_poly.entity_id
_entity_poly.type
_entity_poly.pdbx_seq_one_letter_code
_entity_poly.pdbx_strand_id
1 'polypeptide(L)'
;YEHEGGAYYRRTIQLQGNTLSLGAVEGSFATNFETVKVILHGFEQSEQVTVGGQSHGTSAEMHRYTEPITQFDPVGVPIPVVQQPVRTVELPFSAEPFEVKIG
;
A
#
# COMPACT_ATOMS: atom_id res chain seq x y z
N TYR A 1 17.69 22.17 6.04
CA TYR A 1 18.79 22.27 5.07
C TYR A 1 19.36 20.92 4.64
N GLU A 2 19.37 19.86 5.48
CA GLU A 2 19.96 18.57 5.08
C GLU A 2 19.34 17.92 3.83
N HIS A 3 18.04 18.13 3.58
CA HIS A 3 17.36 17.64 2.37
C HIS A 3 17.89 18.29 1.08
N GLU A 4 18.39 19.54 1.14
CA GLU A 4 19.06 20.21 0.01
C GLU A 4 20.45 19.61 -0.24
N GLY A 5 21.05 19.02 0.79
CA GLY A 5 22.30 18.25 0.72
C GLY A 5 22.12 16.78 0.34
N GLY A 6 20.92 16.36 -0.09
CA GLY A 6 20.64 15.00 -0.54
C GLY A 6 20.07 14.04 0.51
N ALA A 7 19.88 14.48 1.76
CA ALA A 7 19.24 13.70 2.82
C ALA A 7 17.71 13.68 2.66
N TYR A 8 17.24 13.04 1.60
CA TYR A 8 15.84 12.80 1.32
C TYR A 8 15.64 11.34 0.89
N TYR A 9 14.38 10.93 0.84
CA TYR A 9 13.97 9.65 0.28
C TYR A 9 12.90 9.92 -0.78
N ARG A 10 13.18 9.51 -2.02
CA ARG A 10 12.24 9.64 -3.14
C ARG A 10 12.21 8.34 -3.93
N ARG A 11 11.03 7.93 -4.37
CA ARG A 11 10.90 6.88 -5.40
C ARG A 11 9.69 7.16 -6.28
N THR A 12 9.78 6.77 -7.54
CA THR A 12 8.65 6.83 -8.48
C THR A 12 7.75 5.63 -8.24
N ILE A 13 6.43 5.86 -8.20
CA ILE A 13 5.40 4.82 -8.13
C ILE A 13 4.44 5.07 -9.28
N GLN A 14 4.22 4.07 -10.13
CA GLN A 14 3.39 4.21 -11.31
C GLN A 14 2.53 2.96 -11.53
N LEU A 15 1.26 3.16 -11.88
CA LEU A 15 0.36 2.11 -12.31
C LEU A 15 0.13 2.23 -13.82
N GLN A 16 0.40 1.16 -14.57
CA GLN A 16 0.09 1.05 -15.99
C GLN A 16 -0.71 -0.24 -16.24
N GLY A 17 -2.01 -0.10 -16.51
CA GLY A 17 -2.91 -1.24 -16.55
C GLY A 17 -2.90 -1.98 -15.21
N ASN A 18 -2.52 -3.26 -15.23
CA ASN A 18 -2.45 -4.12 -14.04
C ASN A 18 -1.03 -4.25 -13.47
N THR A 19 -0.09 -3.41 -13.90
CA THR A 19 1.30 -3.43 -13.40
C THR A 19 1.58 -2.20 -12.56
N LEU A 20 1.84 -2.41 -11.27
CA LEU A 20 2.34 -1.39 -10.37
C LEU A 20 3.87 -1.46 -10.34
N SER A 21 4.54 -0.41 -10.82
CA SER A 21 5.99 -0.29 -10.84
C SER A 21 6.45 0.64 -9.73
N LEU A 22 7.38 0.18 -8.90
CA LEU A 22 8.09 0.98 -7.92
C LEU A 22 9.54 1.13 -8.38
N GLY A 23 9.94 2.35 -8.71
CA GLY A 23 11.30 2.68 -9.14
C GLY A 23 12.32 2.58 -8.01
N ALA A 24 13.59 2.70 -8.36
CA ALA A 24 14.70 2.75 -7.39
C ALA A 24 14.54 3.93 -6.43
N VAL A 25 15.05 3.78 -5.22
CA VAL A 25 15.12 4.85 -4.23
C VAL A 25 16.24 5.83 -4.58
N GLU A 26 15.96 7.11 -4.39
CA GLU A 26 16.89 8.22 -4.56
C GLU A 26 17.04 9.01 -3.26
N GLY A 27 18.24 9.55 -3.05
CA GLY A 27 18.64 10.27 -1.84
C GLY A 27 19.32 9.35 -0.81
N SER A 28 19.93 9.96 0.22
CA SER A 28 20.73 9.22 1.21
C SER A 28 19.99 8.94 2.52
N PHE A 29 18.72 9.34 2.63
CA PHE A 29 17.93 9.06 3.83
C PHE A 29 17.51 7.59 3.86
N ALA A 30 17.99 6.86 4.86
CA ALA A 30 17.59 5.48 5.10
C ALA A 30 16.21 5.43 5.79
N THR A 31 15.27 4.71 5.20
CA THR A 31 13.96 4.45 5.82
C THR A 31 14.06 3.29 6.81
N ASN A 32 13.20 3.31 7.84
CA ASN A 32 13.04 2.21 8.80
C ASN A 32 11.90 1.25 8.42
N PHE A 33 11.29 1.41 7.23
CA PHE A 33 10.26 0.51 6.76
C PHE A 33 10.86 -0.81 6.28
N GLU A 34 10.40 -1.92 6.85
CA GLU A 34 10.85 -3.28 6.49
C GLU A 34 9.88 -3.97 5.53
N THR A 35 8.62 -3.53 5.50
CA THR A 35 7.56 -4.11 4.68
C THR A 35 6.76 -3.04 3.96
N VAL A 36 6.20 -3.43 2.81
CA VAL A 36 5.26 -2.64 2.03
C VAL A 36 3.97 -3.43 1.89
N LYS A 37 2.87 -2.84 2.35
CA LYS A 37 1.54 -3.38 2.11
C LYS A 37 0.94 -2.72 0.88
N VAL A 38 0.63 -3.52 -0.13
CA VAL A 38 -0.08 -3.06 -1.33
C VAL A 38 -1.57 -3.37 -1.15
N ILE A 39 -2.41 -2.35 -1.31
CA ILE A 39 -3.86 -2.45 -1.21
C ILE A 39 -4.45 -2.31 -2.62
N LEU A 40 -5.15 -3.34 -3.08
CA LEU A 40 -5.63 -3.47 -4.44
C LEU A 40 -7.12 -3.08 -4.52
N HIS A 41 -7.37 -1.80 -4.74
CA HIS A 41 -8.73 -1.27 -4.97
C HIS A 41 -9.23 -1.63 -6.37
N GLY A 42 -10.42 -2.23 -6.49
CA GLY A 42 -11.01 -2.64 -7.78
C GLY A 42 -10.45 -3.95 -8.35
N PHE A 43 -9.70 -4.71 -7.54
CA PHE A 43 -9.07 -5.99 -7.89
C PHE A 43 -9.44 -7.07 -6.87
N GLU A 44 -10.70 -7.12 -6.46
CA GLU A 44 -11.20 -7.99 -5.39
C GLU A 44 -11.07 -9.49 -5.74
N GLN A 45 -10.98 -9.81 -7.03
CA GLN A 45 -10.84 -11.17 -7.57
C GLN A 45 -9.39 -11.62 -7.72
N SER A 46 -8.40 -10.73 -7.53
CA SER A 46 -6.98 -11.04 -7.72
C SER A 46 -6.41 -11.76 -6.50
N GLU A 47 -6.62 -13.08 -6.41
CA GLU A 47 -6.15 -13.93 -5.30
C GLU A 47 -4.62 -14.03 -5.21
N GLN A 48 -3.92 -13.63 -6.27
CA GLN A 48 -2.47 -13.65 -6.33
C GLN A 48 -1.95 -12.46 -7.15
N VAL A 49 -0.72 -12.05 -6.84
CA VAL A 49 0.06 -11.11 -7.64
C VAL A 49 1.42 -11.72 -7.97
N THR A 50 2.07 -11.24 -9.03
CA THR A 50 3.44 -11.67 -9.35
C THR A 50 4.43 -10.54 -9.06
N VAL A 51 5.47 -10.84 -8.29
CA VAL A 51 6.57 -9.92 -7.96
C VAL A 51 7.89 -10.60 -8.27
N GLY A 52 8.72 -9.98 -9.11
CA GLY A 52 10.01 -10.58 -9.51
C GLY A 52 9.88 -11.97 -10.16
N GLY A 53 8.74 -12.28 -10.78
CA GLY A 53 8.45 -13.60 -11.37
C GLY A 53 7.94 -14.65 -10.37
N GLN A 54 7.83 -14.32 -9.08
CA GLN A 54 7.28 -15.20 -8.04
C GLN A 54 5.81 -14.83 -7.75
N SER A 55 4.97 -15.84 -7.54
CA SER A 55 3.56 -15.63 -7.17
C SER A 55 3.43 -15.43 -5.66
N HIS A 56 2.70 -14.38 -5.26
CA HIS A 56 2.38 -14.04 -3.87
C HIS A 56 0.87 -14.03 -3.72
N GLY A 57 0.34 -14.78 -2.74
CA GLY A 57 -1.08 -14.78 -2.43
C GLY A 57 -1.52 -13.44 -1.83
N THR A 58 -2.75 -13.04 -2.13
CA THR A 58 -3.38 -11.85 -1.54
C THR A 58 -4.38 -12.26 -0.46
N SER A 59 -4.51 -11.41 0.57
CA SER A 59 -5.48 -11.56 1.64
C SER A 59 -6.71 -10.70 1.37
N ALA A 60 -7.91 -11.22 1.63
CA ALA A 60 -9.12 -10.41 1.62
C ALA A 60 -9.23 -9.59 2.91
N GLU A 61 -9.51 -8.29 2.78
CA GLU A 61 -9.64 -7.37 3.90
C GLU A 61 -10.79 -6.40 3.68
N MET A 62 -11.47 -6.00 4.77
CA MET A 62 -12.39 -4.86 4.75
C MET A 62 -11.60 -3.60 5.08
N HIS A 63 -11.16 -2.89 4.05
CA HIS A 63 -10.42 -1.64 4.22
C HIS A 63 -11.36 -0.54 4.70
N ARG A 64 -11.05 0.02 5.87
CA ARG A 64 -11.80 1.12 6.49
C ARG A 64 -11.08 2.44 6.22
N TYR A 65 -11.82 3.42 5.70
CA TYR A 65 -11.28 4.75 5.44
C TYR A 65 -11.33 5.66 6.67
N THR A 66 -12.28 5.38 7.56
CA THR A 66 -12.51 6.15 8.77
C THR A 66 -12.69 5.19 9.93
N GLU A 67 -12.05 5.49 11.05
CA GLU A 67 -12.38 4.86 12.31
C GLU A 67 -13.54 5.64 12.95
N PRO A 68 -14.59 4.96 13.41
CA PRO A 68 -15.65 5.64 14.13
C PRO A 68 -15.06 6.26 15.40
N ILE A 69 -15.26 7.58 15.57
CA ILE A 69 -14.96 8.23 16.84
C ILE A 69 -15.85 7.62 17.93
N THR A 70 -15.28 7.41 19.10
CA THR A 70 -15.99 6.79 20.22
C THR A 70 -17.20 7.64 20.57
N GLN A 71 -18.41 7.12 20.35
CA GLN A 71 -19.63 7.84 20.63
C GLN A 71 -20.02 7.62 22.09
N PHE A 72 -19.71 8.60 22.94
CA PHE A 72 -20.16 8.64 24.34
C PHE A 72 -21.55 9.28 24.51
N ASP A 73 -22.17 9.73 23.41
CA ASP A 73 -23.50 10.34 23.45
C ASP A 73 -24.60 9.26 23.33
N PRO A 74 -25.39 9.01 24.40
CA PRO A 74 -26.46 8.01 24.42
C PRO A 74 -27.66 8.33 23.50
N VAL A 75 -27.73 9.54 22.93
CA VAL A 75 -28.81 9.94 22.00
C VAL A 75 -28.33 10.21 20.56
N GLY A 76 -27.03 10.07 20.28
CA GLY A 76 -26.49 10.31 18.93
C GLY A 76 -26.75 9.15 17.95
N VAL A 77 -26.87 9.47 16.66
CA VAL A 77 -26.87 8.46 15.59
C VAL A 77 -25.42 8.05 15.29
N PRO A 78 -25.09 6.75 15.23
CA PRO A 78 -23.75 6.28 14.84
C PRO A 78 -23.34 6.83 13.47
N ILE A 79 -22.12 7.35 13.38
CA ILE A 79 -21.51 7.68 12.09
C ILE A 79 -21.21 6.34 11.40
N PRO A 80 -21.75 6.09 10.18
CA PRO A 80 -21.50 4.85 9.47
C PRO A 80 -20.02 4.73 9.11
N VAL A 81 -19.46 3.53 9.31
CA VAL A 81 -18.08 3.23 8.91
C VAL A 81 -18.01 3.14 7.39
N VAL A 82 -17.22 4.02 6.78
CA VAL A 82 -16.94 3.96 5.34
C VAL A 82 -15.87 2.89 5.10
N GLN A 83 -16.26 1.79 4.48
CA GLN A 83 -15.39 0.65 4.22
C GLN A 83 -15.70 -0.03 2.88
N GLN A 84 -14.74 -0.79 2.38
CA GLN A 84 -14.88 -1.59 1.15
C GLN A 84 -14.06 -2.88 1.23
N PRO A 85 -14.49 -3.95 0.54
CA PRO A 85 -13.64 -5.12 0.36
C PRO A 85 -12.45 -4.79 -0.55
N VAL A 86 -11.27 -5.29 -0.19
CA VAL A 86 -10.04 -5.18 -1.00
C VAL A 86 -9.25 -6.48 -0.92
N ARG A 87 -8.28 -6.62 -1.82
CA ARG A 87 -7.18 -7.57 -1.68
C ARG A 87 -5.91 -6.84 -1.23
N THR A 88 -5.12 -7.47 -0.39
CA THR A 88 -3.86 -6.91 0.09
C THR A 88 -2.72 -7.92 -0.02
N VAL A 89 -1.52 -7.45 -0.27
CA VAL A 89 -0.29 -8.27 -0.19
C VAL A 89 0.76 -7.50 0.61
N GLU A 90 1.47 -8.20 1.47
CA GLU A 90 2.63 -7.68 2.17
C GLU A 90 3.89 -8.21 1.52
N LEU A 91 4.80 -7.29 1.19
CA LEU A 91 6.05 -7.58 0.50
C LEU A 91 7.21 -7.04 1.34
N PRO A 92 8.39 -7.69 1.32
CA PRO A 92 9.58 -7.09 1.90
C PRO A 92 9.87 -5.77 1.20
N PHE A 93 10.23 -4.76 1.99
CA PHE A 93 10.66 -3.48 1.45
C PHE A 93 11.98 -3.67 0.68
N SER A 94 12.09 -2.99 -0.46
CA SER A 94 13.31 -2.94 -1.26
C SER A 94 13.57 -1.54 -1.79
N ALA A 95 14.84 -1.12 -1.71
CA ALA A 95 15.34 0.10 -2.33
C ALA A 95 15.55 -0.05 -3.85
N GLU A 96 15.71 -1.30 -4.31
CA GLU A 96 15.79 -1.64 -5.73
C GLU A 96 14.41 -1.52 -6.41
N PRO A 97 14.38 -1.31 -7.73
CA PRO A 97 13.12 -1.27 -8.46
C PRO A 97 12.46 -2.64 -8.49
N PHE A 98 11.14 -2.66 -8.38
CA PHE A 98 10.35 -3.89 -8.53
C PHE A 98 8.96 -3.61 -9.10
N GLU A 99 8.34 -4.65 -9.65
CA GLU A 99 6.99 -4.61 -10.21
C GLU A 99 6.07 -5.57 -9.47
N VAL A 100 4.83 -5.15 -9.28
CA VAL A 100 3.73 -5.97 -8.81
C VAL A 100 2.74 -6.10 -9.96
N LYS A 101 2.63 -7.30 -10.53
CA LYS A 101 1.67 -7.61 -11.59
C LYS A 101 0.41 -8.19 -10.97
N ILE A 102 -0.70 -7.53 -11.17
CA ILE A 102 -2.01 -7.87 -10.62
C ILE A 102 -2.71 -8.81 -11.62
N GLY A 103 -3.08 -10.00 -11.14
CA GLY A 103 -3.76 -11.04 -11.92
C GLY A 103 -5.24 -10.75 -12.16
#